data_AF-A0A396KLR4-F1
#
_entry.id   AF-A0A396KLR4-F1
#
_cell.length_a   1.000
_cell.length_b   1.000
_cell.length_c   1.000
_cell.angle_alpha   90.00
_cell.angle_beta   90.00
_cell.angle_gamma   90.00
#
_symmetry.space_group_name_H-M   'P 1'
#
loop_
_entity.id
_entity.type
_entity.pdbx_description
1 polymer ?
#
loop_
_entity_poly.entity_id
_entity_poly.type
_entity_poly.pdbx_seq_one_letter_code
_entity_poly.pdbx_strand_id
1 'polypeptide(L)' 'MYDNHIYCMEYKDLKHKIIDIINGDDNTDIDDIADHIQELYDAGEMAATQYDDLMRYIQDLQ' A
#
# COMPACT_ATOMS: atom_id res chain seq x y z
N MET A 1 2.55 -24.20 8.07
CA MET A 1 2.08 -23.82 6.72
C MET A 1 0.93 -22.86 6.92
N TYR A 2 1.20 -21.55 6.97
CA TYR A 2 0.14 -20.54 6.99
C TYR A 2 0.08 -19.94 5.61
N ASP A 3 -0.64 -20.64 4.73
CA ASP A 3 -1.12 -20.09 3.47
C ASP A 3 -2.43 -19.34 3.75
N ASN A 4 -2.40 -18.45 4.75
CA ASN A 4 -3.46 -17.48 4.93
C ASN A 4 -3.22 -16.44 3.85
N HIS A 5 -3.92 -16.59 2.72
CA HIS A 5 -4.10 -15.53 1.74
C HIS A 5 -4.89 -14.41 2.42
N ILE A 6 -4.22 -13.64 3.29
CA ILE A 6 -4.72 -12.39 3.84
C ILE A 6 -4.76 -11.44 2.66
N TYR A 7 -5.93 -11.35 2.03
CA TYR A 7 -6.17 -10.41 0.97
C TYR A 7 -6.69 -9.13 1.61
N CYS A 8 -5.81 -8.15 1.75
CA CYS A 8 -6.21 -6.81 2.17
C CYS A 8 -7.19 -6.26 1.14
N MET A 9 -8.44 -5.99 1.54
CA MET A 9 -9.42 -5.37 0.64
C MET A 9 -8.99 -3.95 0.27
N GLU A 10 -8.30 -3.25 1.17
CA GLU A 10 -7.81 -1.89 0.97
C GLU A 10 -6.62 -1.81 0.01
N TYR A 11 -5.95 -2.93 -0.31
CA TYR A 11 -4.81 -2.93 -1.24
C TYR A 11 -5.16 -2.29 -2.59
N LYS A 12 -6.37 -2.54 -3.12
CA LYS A 12 -6.78 -1.99 -4.41
C LYS A 12 -6.96 -0.47 -4.33
N ASP A 13 -7.55 0.01 -3.24
CA ASP A 13 -7.80 1.43 -3.04
C ASP A 13 -6.49 2.19 -2.78
N LEU A 14 -5.58 1.61 -1.98
CA LEU A 14 -4.24 2.15 -1.78
C LEU A 14 -3.44 2.21 -3.08
N LYS A 15 -3.50 1.14 -3.88
CA LYS A 15 -2.85 1.13 -5.20
C LYS A 15 -3.40 2.21 -6.12
N HIS A 16 -4.72 2.40 -6.14
CA HIS A 16 -5.35 3.46 -6.94
C HIS A 16 -4.88 4.83 -6.48
N LYS A 17 -4.86 5.06 -5.17
CA LYS A 17 -4.44 6.32 -4.57
C LYS A 17 -2.97 6.65 -4.88
N ILE A 18 -2.07 5.67 -4.82
CA ILE A 18 -0.67 5.85 -5.23
C ILE A 18 -0.59 6.23 -6.73
N ILE A 19 -1.40 5.60 -7.59
CA ILE A 19 -1.46 5.94 -9.02
C ILE A 19 -1.97 7.36 -9.24
N ASP A 20 -2.97 7.81 -8.48
CA ASP A 20 -3.51 9.17 -8.56
C ASP A 20 -2.45 10.20 -8.15
N ILE A 21 -1.63 9.90 -7.14
CA ILE A 21 -0.48 10.71 -6.74
C ILE A 21 0.58 10.75 -7.86
N ILE A 22 0.93 9.59 -8.47
CA ILE A 22 1.87 9.52 -9.60
C ILE A 22 1.39 10.39 -10.77
N ASN A 23 0.09 10.38 -11.05
CA ASN A 23 -0.53 11.17 -12.11
C ASN A 23 -0.67 12.65 -11.76
N GLY A 24 -0.47 13.04 -10.49
CA GLY A 24 -0.68 14.39 -9.99
C GLY A 24 -2.16 14.79 -9.87
N ASP A 25 -3.07 13.80 -9.84
CA ASP A 25 -4.51 14.00 -9.61
C ASP A 25 -4.82 14.10 -8.10
N ASP A 26 -3.97 13.47 -7.28
CA ASP A 26 -4.02 13.55 -5.83
C ASP A 26 -2.71 14.18 -5.28
N ASN A 27 -2.82 15.09 -4.32
CA ASN A 27 -1.69 15.72 -3.61
C ASN A 27 -1.55 15.16 -2.19
N THR A 28 -2.19 14.04 -1.89
CA THR A 28 -1.99 13.30 -0.62
C THR A 28 -0.50 13.02 -0.45
N ASP A 29 0.01 13.22 0.76
CA ASP A 29 1.39 12.93 1.07
C ASP A 29 1.66 11.44 0.89
N ILE A 30 2.71 11.11 0.14
CA ILE A 30 3.08 9.72 -0.10
C ILE A 30 3.58 9.06 1.20
N ASP A 31 4.09 9.85 2.14
CA ASP A 31 4.51 9.38 3.46
C ASP A 31 3.30 8.95 4.30
N ASP A 32 2.17 9.69 4.23
CA ASP A 32 0.91 9.29 4.89
C ASP A 32 0.37 7.94 4.36
N ILE A 33 0.54 7.70 3.05
CA ILE A 33 0.15 6.42 2.42
C ILE A 33 1.05 5.29 2.90
N ALA A 34 2.36 5.55 3.00
CA ALA A 34 3.34 4.57 3.46
C ALA A 34 3.07 4.15 4.92
N ASP A 35 2.78 5.12 5.79
CA ASP A 35 2.44 4.87 7.19
C ASP A 35 1.18 3.98 7.30
N HIS A 36 0.12 4.29 6.53
CA HIS A 36 -1.12 3.48 6.53
C HIS A 36 -0.89 2.03 6.05
N ILE A 37 -0.05 1.85 5.01
CA ILE A 37 0.32 0.51 4.52
C ILE A 37 1.07 -0.28 5.58
N GLN A 38 1.95 0.37 6.33
CA GLN A 38 2.70 -0.25 7.41
C GLN A 38 1.77 -0.64 8.58
N GLU A 39 0.82 0.22 8.96
CA GLU A 39 -0.17 -0.09 9.99
C GLU A 39 -1.01 -1.34 9.63
N LEU A 40 -1.46 -1.45 8.37
CA LEU A 40 -2.22 -2.62 7.90
C LEU A 40 -1.38 -3.91 7.92
N TYR A 41 -0.09 -3.81 7.62
CA TYR A 41 0.83 -4.93 7.69
C TYR A 41 1.06 -5.37 9.15
N ASP A 42 1.32 -4.41 10.04
CA ASP A 42 1.53 -4.67 11.48
C ASP A 42 0.25 -5.20 12.16
N ALA A 43 -0.93 -4.77 11.71
CA ALA A 43 -2.23 -5.29 12.15
C ALA A 43 -2.51 -6.72 11.65
N GLY A 44 -1.70 -7.25 10.71
CA GLY A 44 -1.93 -8.53 10.07
C GLY A 44 -3.12 -8.53 9.11
N GLU A 45 -3.55 -7.35 8.65
CA GLU A 45 -4.61 -7.17 7.66
C GLU A 45 -4.08 -7.13 6.22
N MET A 46 -2.76 -7.07 6.06
CA MET A 46 -2.08 -7.08 4.78
C MET A 46 -1.04 -8.19 4.68
N ALA A 47 -1.05 -8.94 3.59
CA ALA A 47 -0.01 -9.90 3.29
C ALA A 47 1.32 -9.20 2.94
N ALA A 48 2.44 -9.82 3.30
CA ALA A 48 3.77 -9.30 2.97
C ALA A 48 3.96 -9.04 1.47
N THR A 49 3.38 -9.87 0.60
CA THR A 49 3.43 -9.67 -0.85
C THR A 49 2.68 -8.43 -1.33
N GLN A 50 1.58 -8.06 -0.67
CA GLN A 50 0.81 -6.84 -0.97
C GLN A 50 1.55 -5.61 -0.44
N TYR A 51 2.11 -5.70 0.76
CA TYR A 51 2.96 -4.66 1.35
C TYR A 51 4.16 -4.35 0.46
N ASP A 52 4.93 -5.38 0.08
CA ASP A 52 6.11 -5.23 -0.77
C ASP A 52 5.77 -4.59 -2.12
N ASP A 53 4.64 -4.96 -2.74
CA ASP A 53 4.19 -4.39 -4.00
C ASP A 53 3.85 -2.89 -3.87
N LEU A 54 3.09 -2.50 -2.83
CA LEU A 54 2.72 -1.10 -2.61
C LEU A 54 3.94 -0.24 -2.24
N MET A 55 4.80 -0.72 -1.34
CA MET A 55 6.02 -0.02 -0.94
C MET A 55 6.98 0.19 -2.11
N ARG A 56 7.00 -0.74 -3.07
CA ARG A 56 7.79 -0.56 -4.29
C ARG A 56 7.30 0.64 -5.12
N TYR A 57 5.98 0.82 -5.25
CA TYR A 57 5.44 2.00 -5.96
C TYR A 57 5.75 3.30 -5.23
N ILE A 58 5.72 3.30 -3.90
CA ILE A 58 6.08 4.47 -3.08
C ILE A 58 7.58 4.81 -3.22
N GLN A 59 8.46 3.81 -3.19
CA GLN A 59 9.89 4.03 -3.37
C GLN A 59 10.24 4.55 -4.77
N ASP A 60 9.50 4.13 -5.79
CA ASP A 60 9.69 4.62 -7.17
C ASP A 60 9.26 6.11 -7.33
N LEU A 61 8.50 6.68 -6.38
CA LEU A 61 8.04 8.07 -6.37
C LEU A 61 9.01 9.06 -5.69
N GLN A 62 9.96 8.57 -4.87
CA GLN A 62 10.94 9.38 -4.13
C GLN A 62 12.23 9.59 -4.94
#